data_AF-A0A821EW69-F1
#
_entry.id   AF-A0A821EW69-F1
#
_cell.length_a   1.000
_cell.length_b   1.000
_cell.length_c   1.000
_cell.angle_alpha   90.00
_cell.angle_beta   90.00
_cell.angle_gamma   90.00
#
_symmetry.space_group_name_H-M   'P 1'
#
loop_
_entity.id
_entity.type
_entity.pdbx_description
1 polymer ?
#
loop_
_entity_poly.entity_id
_entity_poly.type
_entity_poly.pdbx_seq_one_letter_code
_entity_poly.pdbx_strand_id
1 'polypeptide(L)'
;MDIHIWARKFVDPDIVLVKLSISLFAFSENTCCYYSNSSNDLTNPIDILDIQNKYAEVTWKYLLFKYGYHNAVKRFLNITLWLASMNIIAVHAQSLPVHVNNIDSLVEQTELTLILDDMDQTIETK
;
A
#
# COMPACT_ATOMS: atom_id res chain seq x y z
N MET A 1 -6.09 13.36 0.49
CA MET A 1 -5.27 13.46 -0.73
C MET A 1 -5.95 12.63 -1.81
N ASP A 2 -6.23 13.20 -2.97
CA ASP A 2 -6.94 12.50 -4.03
C ASP A 2 -5.98 11.55 -4.78
N ILE A 3 -5.92 10.30 -4.31
CA ILE A 3 -4.93 9.28 -4.73
C ILE A 3 -4.94 9.10 -6.26
N HIS A 4 -6.09 9.24 -6.91
CA HIS A 4 -6.23 9.09 -8.36
C HIS A 4 -5.52 10.19 -9.15
N ILE A 5 -5.54 11.44 -8.66
CA ILE A 5 -4.84 12.58 -9.29
C ILE A 5 -3.34 12.44 -9.08
N TRP A 6 -2.94 11.99 -7.90
CA TRP A 6 -1.54 11.79 -7.55
C TRP A 6 -0.90 10.62 -8.31
N ALA A 7 -1.60 9.49 -8.42
CA ALA A 7 -1.14 8.32 -9.17
C ALA A 7 -0.89 8.64 -10.65
N ARG A 8 -1.76 9.45 -11.27
CA ARG A 8 -1.62 9.87 -12.68
C ARG A 8 -0.30 10.63 -12.95
N LYS A 9 0.30 11.27 -11.94
CA LYS A 9 1.58 11.99 -12.06
C LYS A 9 2.79 11.06 -12.23
N PHE A 10 2.68 9.80 -11.80
CA PHE A 10 3.80 8.87 -11.74
C PHE A 10 3.67 7.64 -12.65
N VAL A 11 2.50 7.44 -13.28
CA VAL A 11 2.34 6.37 -14.28
C VAL A 11 3.13 6.73 -15.53
N ASP A 12 4.24 6.04 -15.74
CA ASP A 12 4.99 6.12 -17.00
C ASP A 12 4.16 5.48 -18.13
N PRO A 13 4.08 6.10 -19.32
CA PRO A 13 3.39 5.50 -20.46
C PRO A 13 4.05 4.18 -20.92
N ASP A 14 5.31 3.94 -20.55
CA ASP A 14 5.98 2.69 -20.84
C ASP A 14 5.54 1.57 -19.87
N ILE A 15 4.69 0.68 -20.36
CA ILE A 15 4.20 -0.49 -19.62
C ILE A 15 5.31 -1.40 -19.10
N VAL A 16 6.45 -1.49 -19.81
CA VAL A 16 7.59 -2.31 -19.34
C VAL A 16 8.19 -1.66 -18.10
N LEU A 17 8.33 -0.33 -18.12
CA LEU A 17 8.86 0.41 -16.98
C LEU A 17 7.92 0.37 -15.78
N VAL A 18 6.61 0.41 -16.01
CA VAL A 18 5.60 0.21 -14.95
C VAL A 18 5.74 -1.17 -14.31
N LYS A 19 5.84 -2.24 -15.09
CA LYS A 19 6.04 -3.61 -14.56
C LYS A 19 7.32 -3.75 -13.75
N LEU A 20 8.42 -3.17 -14.24
CA LEU A 20 9.70 -3.16 -13.54
C LEU A 20 9.62 -2.36 -12.23
N SER A 21 8.94 -1.21 -12.25
CA SER A 21 8.74 -0.38 -11.06
C SER A 21 7.91 -1.09 -10.00
N ILE A 22 6.85 -1.80 -10.39
CA ILE A 22 6.04 -2.62 -9.47
C ILE A 22 6.89 -3.76 -8.88
N SER A 23 7.73 -4.40 -9.68
CA SER A 23 8.63 -5.47 -9.21
C SER A 23 9.62 -4.93 -8.18
N LEU A 24 10.24 -3.77 -8.46
CA LEU A 24 11.12 -3.06 -7.52
C LEU A 24 10.39 -2.67 -6.22
N PHE A 25 9.13 -2.26 -6.31
CA PHE A 25 8.29 -1.97 -5.15
C PHE A 25 8.01 -3.23 -4.34
N ALA A 26 7.63 -4.33 -4.99
CA ALA A 26 7.22 -5.57 -4.32
C ALA A 26 8.34 -6.18 -3.48
N PHE A 27 9.59 -6.08 -3.93
CA PHE A 27 10.77 -6.59 -3.22
C PHE A 27 11.47 -5.55 -2.34
N SER A 28 10.87 -4.38 -2.10
CA SER A 28 11.44 -3.42 -1.17
C SER A 28 11.25 -3.89 0.27
N GLU A 29 12.23 -3.66 1.14
CA GLU A 29 12.12 -4.00 2.57
C GLU A 29 10.85 -3.41 3.22
N ASN A 30 10.36 -2.27 2.72
CA ASN A 30 9.16 -1.61 3.24
C ASN A 30 7.85 -2.33 2.91
N THR A 31 7.83 -3.21 1.91
CA THR A 31 6.67 -4.03 1.54
C THR A 31 6.75 -5.41 2.17
N CYS A 32 7.96 -5.94 2.38
CA CYS A 32 8.20 -7.26 2.98
C CYS A 32 8.21 -7.26 4.52
N CYS A 33 8.63 -6.19 5.18
CA CYS A 33 8.73 -6.15 6.66
C CYS A 33 7.44 -5.75 7.39
N TYR A 34 6.41 -5.29 6.68
CA TYR A 34 5.24 -4.63 7.28
C TYR A 34 3.97 -5.50 7.38
N TYR A 35 4.11 -6.83 7.44
CA TYR A 35 3.05 -7.71 7.91
C TYR A 35 3.30 -8.07 9.38
N SER A 36 2.76 -7.27 10.30
CA SER A 36 2.88 -7.48 11.75
C SER A 36 2.29 -8.81 12.26
N ASN A 37 1.51 -9.51 11.42
CA ASN A 37 0.87 -10.80 11.74
C ASN A 37 1.34 -11.96 10.84
N SER A 38 2.32 -11.77 9.95
CA SER A 38 2.89 -12.92 9.22
C SER A 38 3.86 -13.64 10.15
N SER A 39 3.55 -14.89 10.48
CA SER A 39 4.47 -15.81 11.15
C SER A 39 5.89 -15.66 10.59
N ASN A 40 6.86 -15.50 11.48
CA ASN A 40 8.29 -15.17 11.30
C ASN A 40 9.12 -16.12 10.41
N ASP A 41 8.58 -16.68 9.35
CA ASP A 41 9.34 -17.57 8.49
C ASP A 41 8.78 -17.49 7.07
N LEU A 42 9.65 -17.24 6.09
CA LEU A 42 9.61 -17.86 4.75
C LEU A 42 10.53 -17.19 3.70
N THR A 43 11.28 -16.12 3.99
CA THR A 43 12.23 -15.59 2.98
C THR A 43 13.46 -14.94 3.60
N ASN A 44 14.64 -15.42 3.22
CA ASN A 44 15.92 -14.85 3.60
C ASN A 44 16.02 -13.42 3.03
N PRO A 45 16.25 -12.38 3.85
CA PRO A 45 16.36 -10.99 3.38
C PRO A 45 17.47 -10.80 2.34
N ILE A 46 18.52 -11.64 2.38
CA ILE A 46 19.59 -11.63 1.38
C ILE A 46 19.05 -12.01 0.00
N ASP A 47 18.16 -13.00 -0.07
CA ASP A 47 17.58 -13.47 -1.33
C ASP A 47 16.61 -12.43 -1.91
N ILE A 48 15.83 -11.76 -1.05
CA ILE A 48 14.97 -10.62 -1.45
C ILE A 48 15.81 -9.49 -2.03
N LEU A 49 16.91 -9.13 -1.34
CA LEU A 49 17.81 -8.08 -1.79
C LEU A 49 18.47 -8.44 -3.13
N ASP A 50 18.87 -9.70 -3.32
CA ASP A 50 19.43 -10.18 -4.59
C ASP A 50 18.40 -10.08 -5.73
N ILE A 51 17.14 -10.47 -5.49
CA ILE A 51 16.06 -10.32 -6.46
C ILE A 51 15.83 -8.83 -6.78
N GLN A 52 15.77 -7.96 -5.77
CA GLN A 52 15.60 -6.52 -5.95
C GLN A 52 16.73 -5.93 -6.80
N ASN A 53 17.98 -6.32 -6.52
CA ASN A 53 19.15 -5.87 -7.27
C ASN A 53 19.10 -6.31 -8.73
N LYS A 54 18.68 -7.55 -9.02
CA LYS A 54 18.47 -8.03 -10.39
C LYS A 54 17.43 -7.19 -11.14
N TYR A 55 16.31 -6.86 -10.50
CA TYR A 55 15.31 -5.98 -11.11
C TYR A 55 15.84 -4.55 -11.31
N ALA A 56 16.65 -4.03 -10.38
CA ALA A 56 17.27 -2.71 -10.51
C ALA A 56 18.24 -2.68 -11.71
N GLU A 57 19.06 -3.72 -11.86
CA GLU A 57 19.99 -3.86 -12.98
C GLU A 57 19.26 -3.96 -14.32
N VAL A 58 18.23 -4.81 -14.41
CA VAL A 58 17.41 -4.93 -15.64
C VAL A 58 16.75 -3.61 -15.98
N THR A 59 16.20 -2.91 -14.99
CA THR A 59 15.60 -1.58 -15.17
C THR A 59 16.61 -0.57 -15.68
N TRP A 60 17.80 -0.55 -15.11
CA TRP A 60 18.87 0.34 -15.53
C TRP A 60 19.32 0.07 -16.97
N LYS A 61 19.58 -1.20 -17.31
CA LYS A 61 19.96 -1.60 -18.68
C LYS A 61 18.87 -1.25 -19.69
N TYR A 62 17.62 -1.51 -19.36
CA TYR A 62 16.47 -1.17 -20.21
C TYR A 62 16.39 0.33 -20.48
N LEU A 63 16.54 1.13 -19.42
CA LEU A 63 16.49 2.59 -19.52
C LEU A 63 17.63 3.14 -20.37
N LEU A 64 18.86 2.65 -20.17
CA LEU A 64 20.02 3.03 -20.96
C LEU A 64 19.83 2.68 -22.43
N PHE A 65 19.38 1.45 -22.72
CA PHE A 65 19.16 0.97 -24.07
C PHE A 65 18.09 1.78 -24.82
N LYS A 66 16.95 2.07 -24.17
CA LYS A 66 15.80 2.67 -24.83
C LYS A 66 15.83 4.20 -24.87
N TYR A 67 16.36 4.85 -23.84
CA TYR A 67 16.24 6.30 -23.66
C TYR A 67 17.57 7.06 -23.69
N GLY A 68 18.71 6.35 -23.64
CA GLY A 68 20.03 6.95 -23.50
C GLY A 68 20.30 7.48 -22.09
N TYR A 69 21.56 7.77 -21.79
CA TYR A 69 22.06 8.03 -20.43
C TYR A 69 21.28 9.13 -19.68
N HIS A 70 21.13 10.32 -20.28
CA HIS A 70 20.52 11.47 -19.60
C HIS A 70 19.06 11.21 -19.21
N ASN A 71 18.28 10.65 -20.14
CA ASN A 71 16.87 10.36 -19.88
C ASN A 71 16.70 9.14 -18.98
N ALA A 72 17.62 8.16 -19.05
CA ALA A 72 17.65 7.02 -18.14
C ALA A 72 17.78 7.48 -16.69
N VAL A 73 18.74 8.37 -16.40
CA VAL A 73 18.93 8.93 -15.05
C VAL A 73 17.66 9.63 -14.55
N LYS A 74 17.07 10.51 -15.37
CA LYS A 74 15.83 11.23 -15.01
C LYS A 74 14.67 10.28 -14.70
N ARG A 75 14.47 9.27 -15.55
CA ARG A 75 13.38 8.29 -15.38
C ARG A 75 13.62 7.40 -14.18
N PHE A 76 14.85 6.94 -13.97
CA PHE A 76 15.20 6.13 -12.81
C PHE A 76 14.96 6.89 -11.51
N LEU A 77 15.37 8.16 -11.44
CA LEU A 77 15.09 9.03 -10.30
C LEU A 77 13.58 9.18 -10.05
N ASN A 78 12.78 9.35 -11.11
CA ASN A 78 11.34 9.47 -10.99
C ASN A 78 10.69 8.20 -10.43
N ILE A 79 11.19 7.01 -10.84
CA ILE A 79 10.76 5.73 -10.26
C ILE A 79 11.08 5.69 -8.77
N THR A 80 12.30 6.03 -8.36
CA THR A 80 12.69 6.02 -6.94
C THR A 80 11.82 6.96 -6.10
N LEU A 81 11.54 8.17 -6.60
CA LEU A 81 10.65 9.13 -5.93
C LEU A 81 9.21 8.60 -5.81
N TRP A 82 8.72 7.95 -6.85
CA TRP A 82 7.41 7.30 -6.82
C TRP A 82 7.35 6.20 -5.76
N LEU A 83 8.34 5.31 -5.74
CA LEU A 83 8.44 4.21 -4.77
C LEU A 83 8.48 4.73 -3.33
N ALA A 84 9.30 5.76 -3.06
CA ALA A 84 9.38 6.39 -1.74
C ALA A 84 8.03 6.98 -1.31
N SER A 85 7.30 7.59 -2.25
CA SER A 85 6.00 8.16 -1.95
C SER A 85 4.93 7.09 -1.73
N MET A 86 4.99 5.97 -2.46
CA MET A 86 4.11 4.80 -2.21
C MET A 86 4.34 4.23 -0.81
N ASN A 87 5.57 4.23 -0.32
CA ASN A 87 5.87 3.82 1.06
C ASN A 87 5.19 4.74 2.09
N ILE A 88 5.27 6.06 1.92
CA ILE A 88 4.58 7.02 2.80
C ILE A 88 3.07 6.77 2.82
N ILE A 89 2.47 6.51 1.66
CA ILE A 89 1.04 6.20 1.55
C ILE A 89 0.72 4.87 2.25
N ALA A 90 1.54 3.84 2.07
CA ALA A 90 1.35 2.54 2.71
C ALA A 90 1.40 2.65 4.23
N VAL A 91 2.40 3.34 4.78
CA VAL A 91 2.52 3.60 6.22
C VAL A 91 1.31 4.39 6.74
N HIS A 92 0.87 5.42 6.01
CA HIS A 92 -0.30 6.19 6.40
C HIS A 92 -1.60 5.35 6.36
N ALA A 93 -1.78 4.53 5.33
CA ALA A 93 -2.92 3.64 5.20
C ALA A 93 -3.00 2.62 6.36
N GLN A 94 -1.85 2.15 6.85
CA GLN A 94 -1.78 1.26 8.02
C GLN A 94 -2.03 1.99 9.34
N SER A 95 -1.65 3.27 9.43
CA SER A 95 -1.92 4.10 10.62
C SER A 95 -3.40 4.48 10.77
N LEU A 96 -4.19 4.35 9.71
CA LEU A 96 -5.63 4.56 9.77
C LEU A 96 -6.26 3.40 10.55
N PRO A 97 -6.94 3.66 11.67
CA PRO A 97 -7.63 2.62 12.41
C PRO A 97 -8.67 1.99 11.49
N VAL A 98 -8.54 0.69 11.26
CA VAL A 98 -9.55 -0.08 10.55
C VAL A 98 -10.85 0.05 11.34
N HIS A 99 -11.83 0.77 10.83
CA HIS A 99 -13.15 1.00 11.46
C HIS A 99 -14.00 -0.28 11.59
N VAL A 100 -13.41 -1.46 11.58
CA VAL A 100 -14.10 -2.73 11.83
C VAL A 100 -14.73 -2.72 13.23
N ASN A 101 -14.07 -2.12 14.23
CA ASN A 101 -14.67 -1.94 15.57
C ASN A 101 -15.85 -0.96 15.61
N ASN A 102 -16.07 -0.14 14.57
CA ASN A 102 -17.21 0.77 14.53
C ASN A 102 -18.50 0.07 14.12
N ILE A 103 -18.46 -1.04 13.37
CA ILE A 103 -19.69 -1.74 12.99
C ILE A 103 -20.21 -2.56 14.16
N ASP A 104 -19.35 -3.34 14.82
CA ASP A 104 -19.75 -4.14 15.97
C ASP A 104 -20.24 -3.26 17.12
N SER A 105 -19.57 -2.12 17.38
CA SER A 105 -20.05 -1.15 18.38
C SER A 105 -21.32 -0.42 17.95
N LEU A 106 -21.55 -0.16 16.65
CA LEU A 106 -22.82 0.39 16.17
C LEU A 106 -23.95 -0.60 16.37
N VAL A 107 -23.70 -1.88 16.09
CA VAL A 107 -24.68 -2.97 16.26
C VAL A 107 -25.03 -3.11 17.73
N GLU A 108 -24.03 -3.18 18.61
CA GLU A 108 -24.26 -3.21 20.07
C GLU A 108 -25.04 -1.99 20.56
N GLN A 109 -24.70 -0.77 20.11
CA GLN A 109 -25.43 0.43 20.50
C GLN A 109 -26.88 0.44 19.96
N THR A 110 -27.09 -0.07 18.76
CA THR A 110 -28.42 -0.15 18.14
C THR A 110 -29.29 -1.18 18.86
N GLU A 111 -28.73 -2.36 19.19
CA GLU A 111 -29.41 -3.38 19.99
C GLU A 111 -29.81 -2.84 21.37
N LEU A 112 -28.88 -2.14 22.04
CA LEU A 112 -29.13 -1.59 23.37
C LEU A 112 -30.19 -0.48 23.35
N THR A 113 -30.23 0.32 22.28
CA THR A 113 -31.25 1.37 22.09
C THR A 113 -32.64 0.76 21.85
N LEU A 114 -32.73 -0.29 21.02
CA LEU A 114 -34.00 -0.98 20.74
C LEU A 114 -34.57 -1.66 22.00
N ILE A 115 -33.71 -2.25 22.83
CA ILE A 115 -34.13 -2.87 24.10
C ILE A 115 -34.70 -1.81 25.06
N LEU A 116 -34.10 -0.62 25.12
CA LEU A 116 -34.59 0.48 25.97
C LEU A 116 -35.94 1.01 25.48
N ASP A 117 -36.12 1.19 24.17
CA ASP A 117 -37.39 1.62 23.57
C ASP A 117 -38.54 0.62 23.86
N ASP A 118 -38.27 -0.69 23.77
CA ASP A 118 -39.26 -1.74 24.07
C ASP A 118 -39.64 -1.77 25.56
N MET A 119 -38.67 -1.49 26.45
CA MET A 119 -38.93 -1.41 27.89
C MET A 119 -39.80 -0.20 28.25
N ASP A 120 -39.55 0.95 27.66
CA ASP A 120 -40.33 2.17 27.91
C ASP A 120 -41.78 2.01 27.43
N GLN A 121 -42.01 1.39 26.28
CA GLN A 121 -43.38 1.07 25.79
C GLN A 121 -44.14 0.09 26.70
N THR A 122 -43.42 -0.85 27.33
CA THR A 122 -44.03 -1.84 28.25
C THR A 122 -44.40 -1.22 29.60
N ILE A 123 -43.71 -0.15 30.01
CA ILE A 123 -44.00 0.61 31.24
C ILE A 123 -45.20 1.56 31.02
N GLU A 124 -45.34 2.15 29.83
CA GLU A 124 -46.48 3.04 29.50
C GLU A 124 -47.81 2.31 29.26
N THR A 125 -47.79 0.99 29.00
CA THR A 125 -48.99 0.18 28.76
C THR A 125 -49.56 -0.51 30.01
N LYS A 126 -49.01 -0.24 31.20
CA LYS A 126 -49.46 -0.72 32.51
C LYS A 126 -50.07 0.38 33.36
#